data_AF-V8AP48-F1
#
_entry.id   AF-V8AP48-F1
#
_cell.length_a   1.000
_cell.length_b   1.000
_cell.length_c   1.000
_cell.angle_alpha   90.00
_cell.angle_beta   90.00
_cell.angle_gamma   90.00
#
_symmetry.space_group_name_H-M   'P 1'
#
loop_
_entity.id
_entity.type
_entity.pdbx_description
1 polymer ?
#
loop_
_entity_poly.entity_id
_entity_poly.type
_entity_poly.pdbx_seq_one_letter_code
_entity_poly.pdbx_strand_id
1 'polypeptide(L)' 'MKHIKNTGKLFILDWKRIFKNPIAIFLVVALMFIPSLYAWFNIKALWDPYANTSQLPIAVYSDDRTEKFQDKSINIGDEV' A
#
# COMPACT_ATOMS: atom_id res chain seq x y z
N MET A 1 -9.56 42.90 8.10
CA MET A 1 -8.44 42.74 7.14
C MET A 1 -7.03 42.83 7.76
N LYS A 2 -6.80 43.62 8.83
CA LYS A 2 -5.48 43.74 9.49
C LYS A 2 -4.95 42.42 10.07
N HIS A 3 -5.83 41.61 10.67
CA HIS A 3 -5.47 40.33 11.27
C HIS A 3 -4.88 39.34 10.25
N ILE A 4 -5.51 39.19 9.08
CA ILE A 4 -5.03 38.31 8.00
C ILE A 4 -3.63 38.70 7.52
N LYS A 5 -3.37 40.01 7.38
CA LYS A 5 -2.04 40.52 7.00
C LYS A 5 -0.98 40.24 8.07
N ASN A 6 -1.35 40.27 9.35
CA ASN A 6 -0.45 39.96 10.45
C ASN A 6 -0.16 38.45 10.54
N THR A 7 -1.16 37.60 10.32
CA THR A 7 -0.99 36.14 10.27
C THR A 7 -0.01 35.74 9.16
N GLY A 8 -0.17 36.29 7.96
CA GLY A 8 0.76 36.02 6.85
C GLY A 8 2.19 36.47 7.13
N LYS A 9 2.37 37.63 7.79
CA LYS A 9 3.70 38.07 8.25
C LYS A 9 4.32 37.12 9.25
N LEU A 10 3.53 36.62 10.22
CA LEU A 10 3.99 35.65 11.22
C LEU A 10 4.45 34.35 10.56
N PHE A 11 3.65 33.82 9.63
CA PHE A 11 3.96 32.60 8.89
C PHE A 11 5.31 32.68 8.15
N ILE A 12 5.56 33.78 7.42
CA ILE A 12 6.83 34.01 6.72
C ILE A 12 8.00 34.09 7.72
N LEU A 13 7.78 34.70 8.88
CA LEU A 13 8.79 34.87 9.92
C LEU A 13 9.17 33.52 10.55
N ASP A 14 8.20 32.62 10.73
CA ASP A 14 8.43 31.27 11.23
C ASP A 14 9.22 30.42 10.23
N TRP A 15 8.88 30.47 8.93
CA TRP A 15 9.70 29.85 7.88
C TRP A 15 11.15 30.37 7.90
N LYS A 16 11.33 31.69 8.03
CA LYS A 16 12.68 32.29 8.12
C LYS A 16 13.46 31.83 9.35
N ARG A 17 12.78 31.52 10.47
CA ARG A 17 13.41 30.97 11.67
C ARG A 17 13.80 29.50 11.48
N ILE A 18 12.93 28.71 10.86
CA ILE A 18 13.21 27.29 10.55
C ILE A 18 14.47 27.18 9.71
N PHE A 19 14.60 27.95 8.62
CA PHE A 19 15.78 27.92 7.75
C PHE A 19 17.08 28.43 8.39
N LYS A 20 17.00 29.11 9.54
CA LYS A 20 18.20 29.55 10.28
C LYS A 20 18.68 28.54 11.31
N ASN A 21 17.85 27.56 11.67
CA ASN A 21 18.19 26.56 12.68
C ASN A 21 18.40 25.19 12.00
N PRO A 22 19.64 24.66 11.96
CA PRO A 22 19.91 23.38 11.30
C PRO A 22 19.15 22.20 11.94
N ILE A 23 18.90 22.23 13.25
CA ILE A 23 18.11 21.20 13.94
C ILE A 23 16.66 21.25 13.48
N ALA A 24 16.08 22.44 13.33
CA ALA A 24 14.70 22.60 12.87
C ALA A 24 14.53 22.08 11.44
N ILE A 25 15.49 22.39 10.55
CA ILE A 25 15.51 21.85 9.18
C ILE A 25 15.58 20.32 9.21
N PHE A 26 16.50 19.76 10.00
CA PHE A 26 16.64 18.32 10.12
C PHE A 26 15.33 17.64 10.54
N LEU A 27 14.66 18.17 11.56
CA LEU A 27 13.37 17.62 12.03
C LEU A 27 12.28 17.71 10.96
N VAL A 28 12.16 18.85 10.27
CA VAL A 28 11.19 19.05 9.19
C VAL A 28 11.43 18.08 8.04
N VAL A 29 12.69 17.90 7.64
CA VAL A 29 13.09 16.96 6.60
C VAL A 29 12.82 15.52 7.03
N ALA A 30 13.19 15.13 8.25
CA ALA A 30 12.91 13.80 8.78
C ALA A 30 11.40 13.50 8.77
N LEU A 31 10.57 14.44 9.24
CA LEU A 31 9.11 14.32 9.23
C LEU A 31 8.54 14.15 7.81
N MET A 32 9.10 14.83 6.81
CA MET A 32 8.69 14.68 5.42
C MET A 32 9.01 13.29 4.85
N PHE A 33 10.07 12.62 5.33
CA PHE A 33 10.49 11.32 4.81
C PHE A 33 9.81 10.12 5.49
N ILE A 34 9.30 10.27 6.73
CA ILE A 34 8.66 9.18 7.47
C ILE A 34 7.52 8.49 6.67
N PRO A 35 6.57 9.22 6.05
CA PRO A 35 5.48 8.59 5.30
C PRO A 35 5.98 7.80 4.08
N SER A 36 7.00 8.32 3.39
CA SER A 36 7.58 7.67 2.21
C SER A 36 8.31 6.38 2.57
N LEU A 37 9.06 6.38 3.68
CA LEU A 37 9.71 5.16 4.19
C LEU A 37 8.68 4.11 4.57
N TYR A 38 7.61 4.50 5.28
CA TYR A 38 6.50 3.60 5.60
C TYR A 38 5.87 3.00 4.34
N ALA A 39 5.53 3.85 3.36
CA ALA A 39 4.94 3.41 2.10
C ALA A 39 5.85 2.45 1.34
N TRP A 40 7.14 2.76 1.25
CA TRP A 40 8.13 1.92 0.56
C TRP A 40 8.18 0.49 1.10
N PHE A 41 8.29 0.32 2.42
CA PHE A 41 8.33 -1.01 3.04
C PHE A 41 7.02 -1.77 2.83
N ASN A 42 5.87 -1.10 2.97
CA ASN A 42 4.57 -1.73 2.76
C ASN A 42 4.38 -2.18 1.30
N ILE A 43 4.70 -1.31 0.34
CA ILE A 43 4.60 -1.66 -1.09
C ILE A 43 5.48 -2.87 -1.40
N LYS A 44 6.74 -2.86 -0.93
CA LYS A 44 7.64 -3.99 -1.19
C LYS A 44 7.15 -5.29 -0.56
N ALA A 45 6.62 -5.25 0.65
CA ALA A 45 6.12 -6.43 1.35
C ALA A 45 4.83 -6.98 0.73
N LEU A 46 3.96 -6.11 0.19
CA LEU A 46 2.68 -6.51 -0.40
C LEU A 46 2.69 -6.65 -1.93
N TRP A 47 3.81 -6.39 -2.60
CA TRP A 47 3.89 -6.45 -4.07
C TRP A 47 3.59 -7.84 -4.63
N ASP A 48 4.04 -8.89 -3.93
CA ASP A 48 3.75 -10.28 -4.28
C ASP A 48 3.46 -11.11 -3.01
N PRO A 49 2.20 -11.09 -2.53
CA PRO A 49 1.83 -11.80 -1.30
C PRO A 49 1.81 -13.33 -1.48
N TYR A 50 1.87 -13.81 -2.72
CA TYR A 50 1.74 -15.23 -3.06
C TYR A 50 3.04 -15.86 -3.57
N ALA A 51 4.14 -15.10 -3.64
CA ALA A 51 5.46 -15.57 -4.08
C ALA A 51 5.90 -16.89 -3.44
N ASN A 52 5.45 -17.18 -2.21
CA ASN A 52 5.84 -18.35 -1.44
C ASN A 52 4.67 -19.31 -1.12
N THR A 53 3.52 -19.19 -1.78
CA THR A 53 2.36 -20.07 -1.51
C THR A 53 2.37 -21.38 -2.30
N SER A 54 3.42 -21.67 -3.06
CA SER A 54 3.56 -22.91 -3.85
C SER A 54 3.63 -24.19 -2.98
N GLN A 55 3.99 -24.06 -1.70
CA GLN A 55 4.03 -25.19 -0.75
C GLN A 55 2.81 -25.23 0.16
N LEU A 56 1.84 -24.32 -0.02
CA LEU A 56 0.65 -24.30 0.81
C LEU A 56 -0.28 -25.45 0.38
N PRO A 57 -0.61 -26.41 1.27
CA PRO A 57 -1.51 -27.49 0.92
C PRO A 57 -2.91 -26.91 0.70
N ILE A 58 -3.45 -27.09 -0.50
CA ILE A 58 -4.81 -26.68 -0.87
C ILE A 58 -5.62 -27.94 -1.10
N ALA A 59 -6.75 -28.05 -0.39
CA ALA A 59 -7.73 -29.10 -0.64
C ALA A 59 -8.76 -28.56 -1.64
N VAL A 60 -8.78 -29.11 -2.85
CA VAL A 60 -9.82 -28.87 -3.84
C VAL A 60 -10.84 -30.00 -3.72
N TYR A 61 -12.11 -29.65 -3.57
CA TYR A 61 -13.22 -30.61 -3.53
C TYR A 61 -14.22 -30.24 -4.61
N SER A 62 -14.63 -31.23 -5.40
CA SER A 62 -15.70 -31.10 -6.37
C SER A 62 -16.85 -32.05 -6.01
N ASP A 63 -18.08 -31.54 -6.05
CA ASP A 63 -19.32 -32.31 -5.95
C ASP A 63 -20.01 -32.44 -7.31
N ASP A 64 -19.28 -32.15 -8.40
CA ASP A 64 -19.81 -32.24 -9.75
C ASP A 64 -20.18 -33.68 -10.09
N ARG A 65 -21.32 -33.82 -10.77
CA ARG A 65 -21.82 -35.11 -11.24
C ARG A 65 -21.49 -35.28 -12.70
N THR A 66 -21.22 -36.53 -13.09
CA THR A 66 -21.07 -36.87 -14.49
C THR A 66 -22.39 -36.67 -15.23
N GLU A 67 -22.36 -35.88 -16.30
CA GLU A 67 -23.52 -35.61 -17.15
C GLU A 67 -23.22 -35.90 -18.62
N LYS A 68 -24.27 -36.17 -19.41
CA LYS A 68 -24.14 -36.41 -20.85
C LYS A 68 -24.40 -35.14 -21.65
N PHE A 69 -23.44 -34.73 -22.46
CA PHE A 69 -23.58 -33.63 -23.41
C PHE A 69 -23.06 -34.06 -24.78
N GLN A 70 -23.91 -33.94 -25.81
CA GLN A 70 -23.57 -34.32 -27.20
C GLN A 70 -22.95 -35.74 -27.30
N ASP A 71 -23.61 -36.72 -26.69
CA ASP A 71 -23.17 -38.13 -26.61
C ASP A 71 -21.81 -38.37 -25.94
N LYS A 72 -21.23 -37.36 -25.28
CA LYS A 72 -20.05 -37.50 -24.42
C LYS A 72 -20.46 -37.43 -22.95
N SER A 73 -19.92 -38.35 -22.15
CA SER A 73 -19.94 -38.23 -20.70
C SER A 73 -18.87 -37.23 -20.28
N ILE A 74 -19.25 -36.19 -19.55
CA ILE A 74 -18.36 -35.13 -19.10
C ILE A 74 -18.42 -35.08 -17.58
N ASN A 75 -17.25 -34.98 -16.93
CA ASN A 75 -17.13 -34.64 -15.53
C ASN A 75 -16.14 -33.48 -15.40
N ILE A 76 -16.69 -32.26 -15.24
CA ILE A 76 -15.87 -31.05 -15.16
C ILE A 76 -15.04 -31.05 -13.87
N GLY A 77 -15.58 -31.63 -12.78
CA GLY A 77 -14.88 -31.73 -11.50
C GLY A 77 -13.59 -32.53 -11.53
N ASP A 78 -13.44 -33.46 -12.48
CA ASP A 78 -12.22 -34.26 -12.67
C ASP A 78 -11.16 -33.57 -13.56
N GLU A 79 -11.51 -32.43 -14.18
CA GLU A 79 -10.64 -31.68 -15.09
C GLU A 79 -9.93 -30.48 -14.42
N VAL A 80 -10.11 -30.28 -13.10
CA VAL A 80 -9.61 -29.12 -12.33
C VAL A 80 -8.55 -29.51 -11.30
#